data_AF-A0A2V6JRI7-F1
#
_entry.id   AF-A0A2V6JRI7-F1
#
_cell.length_a   1.000
_cell.length_b   1.000
_cell.length_c   1.000
_cell.angle_alpha   90.00
_cell.angle_beta   90.00
_cell.angle_gamma   90.00
#
_symmetry.space_group_name_H-M   'P 1'
#
loop_
_entity.id
_entity.type
_entity.pdbx_description
1 polymer ?
#
loop_
_entity_poly.entity_id
_entity_poly.type
_entity_poly.pdbx_seq_one_letter_code
_entity_poly.pdbx_strand_id
1 'polypeptide(L)'
;MRLERGDTKNYSEDQQHMELAMIDTTDGDLDQVTAIPESVLQNNRTIDHWSLPFRIVVRNFYQNTRLQMLSQTSSGARPIANQGPGAMIAVEPIPRTTAQDERDVPAAAIEILPKDSGGSLGTWLVTDALGAPQGFSCGGRTWKIAMRTARYYKPYSVTLQKFTHERYAGTDIPKNFASKVTLIDPERNVSRDVLIYMNHPLRYRGETFYQAGFQPDDRATILQVVHNPSFLAPYVACIIVAAGLLVQFGIHLVGFARKRRTAMA
;
A
#
# COMPACT_ATOMS: atom_id res chain seq x y z
N MET A 1 -3.01 -2.89 4.31
CA MET A 1 -3.94 -3.76 3.55
C MET A 1 -5.27 -3.79 4.29
N ARG A 2 -6.31 -3.17 3.73
CA ARG A 2 -7.68 -3.21 4.27
C ARG A 2 -8.46 -4.35 3.60
N LEU A 3 -9.14 -5.18 4.38
CA LEU A 3 -9.99 -6.27 3.88
C LEU A 3 -11.34 -6.22 4.57
N GLU A 4 -12.44 -6.23 3.83
CA GLU A 4 -13.77 -6.54 4.34
C GLU A 4 -13.99 -8.05 4.40
N ARG A 5 -15.02 -8.50 5.12
CA ARG A 5 -15.34 -9.93 5.20
C ARG A 5 -15.69 -10.48 3.81
N GLY A 6 -14.96 -11.52 3.38
CA GLY A 6 -15.06 -12.12 2.06
C GLY A 6 -14.13 -11.49 1.01
N ASP A 7 -13.58 -10.31 1.27
CA ASP A 7 -12.63 -9.69 0.35
C ASP A 7 -11.38 -10.55 0.20
N THR A 8 -10.92 -10.66 -1.04
CA THR A 8 -9.64 -11.26 -1.39
C THR A 8 -8.76 -10.21 -2.03
N LYS A 9 -7.54 -10.01 -1.50
CA LYS A 9 -6.54 -9.11 -2.09
C LYS A 9 -5.20 -9.80 -2.25
N ASN A 10 -4.51 -9.46 -3.32
CA ASN A 10 -3.13 -9.86 -3.60
C ASN A 10 -2.16 -8.66 -3.57
N TYR A 11 -2.52 -7.54 -2.95
CA TYR A 11 -1.64 -6.39 -2.86
C TYR A 11 -1.74 -5.69 -1.50
N SER A 12 -0.64 -5.05 -1.09
CA SER A 12 -0.62 -4.07 0.00
C SER A 12 -0.50 -2.65 -0.56
N GLU A 13 -0.89 -1.66 0.24
CA GLU A 13 -0.89 -0.24 -0.16
C GLU A 13 0.09 0.54 0.72
N ASP A 14 0.79 1.49 0.11
CA ASP A 14 1.64 2.47 0.77
C ASP A 14 0.90 3.79 0.90
N GLN A 15 0.72 4.28 2.14
CA GLN A 15 0.01 5.53 2.37
C GLN A 15 0.87 6.78 2.12
N GLN A 16 2.19 6.62 1.94
CA GLN A 16 3.12 7.74 1.75
C GLN A 16 3.46 7.98 0.28
N HIS A 17 3.26 7.00 -0.58
CA HIS A 17 3.60 7.08 -2.00
C HIS A 17 2.35 6.99 -2.86
N MET A 18 2.27 7.83 -3.89
CA MET A 18 1.22 7.78 -4.88
C MET A 18 1.71 7.16 -6.19
N GLU A 19 0.76 6.66 -6.96
CA GLU A 19 0.97 6.21 -8.33
C GLU A 19 -0.20 6.65 -9.21
N LEU A 20 0.12 6.99 -10.46
CA LEU A 20 -0.86 7.06 -11.54
C LEU A 20 -1.08 5.66 -12.08
N ALA A 21 -2.29 5.15 -11.96
CA ALA A 21 -2.68 3.85 -12.48
C ALA A 21 -3.46 4.01 -13.80
N MET A 22 -2.93 3.42 -14.86
CA MET A 22 -3.67 3.17 -16.11
C MET A 22 -4.13 1.72 -16.09
N ILE A 23 -5.44 1.50 -16.06
CA ILE A 23 -6.05 0.19 -15.86
C ILE A 23 -6.83 -0.17 -17.13
N ASP A 24 -6.39 -1.19 -17.85
CA ASP A 24 -7.16 -1.79 -18.93
C ASP A 24 -8.22 -2.72 -18.31
N THR A 25 -9.49 -2.40 -18.51
CA THR A 25 -10.63 -3.18 -18.02
C THR A 25 -11.43 -3.77 -19.19
N THR A 26 -10.77 -3.98 -20.34
CA THR A 26 -11.42 -4.53 -21.54
C THR A 26 -11.76 -6.01 -21.35
N ASP A 27 -10.88 -6.74 -20.66
CA ASP A 27 -11.11 -8.12 -20.25
C ASP A 27 -12.04 -8.12 -19.02
N GLY A 28 -13.06 -8.99 -19.03
CA GLY A 28 -14.06 -9.06 -17.97
C GLY A 28 -13.60 -9.80 -16.72
N ASP A 29 -12.53 -10.59 -16.84
CA ASP A 29 -11.99 -11.43 -15.77
C ASP A 29 -10.73 -10.81 -15.14
N LEU A 30 -9.91 -10.11 -15.94
CA LEU A 30 -8.60 -9.60 -15.52
C LEU A 30 -8.36 -8.15 -15.94
N ASP A 31 -8.00 -7.32 -14.95
CA ASP A 31 -7.50 -5.97 -15.21
C ASP A 31 -5.97 -5.99 -15.46
N GLN A 32 -5.50 -5.41 -16.56
CA GLN A 32 -4.08 -5.11 -16.74
C GLN A 32 -3.78 -3.71 -16.20
N VAL A 33 -2.83 -3.59 -15.26
CA VAL A 33 -2.48 -2.30 -14.66
C VAL A 33 -1.07 -1.88 -15.04
N THR A 34 -0.94 -0.67 -15.57
CA THR A 34 0.35 0.04 -15.69
C THR A 34 0.40 1.11 -14.59
N ALA A 35 1.21 0.86 -13.56
CA ALA A 35 1.41 1.79 -12.44
C ALA A 35 2.64 2.67 -12.69
N ILE A 36 2.44 3.98 -12.66
CA ILE A 36 3.47 5.00 -12.90
C ILE A 36 3.73 5.70 -11.56
N PRO A 37 4.94 5.59 -10.98
CA PRO A 37 5.25 6.23 -9.72
C PRO A 37 5.11 7.75 -9.79
N GLU A 38 4.66 8.36 -8.69
CA GLU A 38 4.52 9.82 -8.56
C GLU A 38 5.81 10.58 -8.92
N SER A 39 6.99 10.03 -8.59
CA SER A 39 8.29 10.62 -8.91
C SER A 39 8.54 10.83 -10.40
N VAL A 40 7.80 10.13 -11.26
CA VAL A 40 7.88 10.25 -12.72
C VAL A 40 6.98 11.39 -13.23
N LEU A 41 5.93 11.77 -12.49
CA LEU A 41 4.90 12.73 -12.90
C LEU A 41 5.39 14.18 -12.80
N GLN A 42 6.28 14.60 -13.70
CA GLN A 42 6.84 15.95 -13.71
C GLN A 42 6.09 16.85 -14.71
N ASN A 43 6.02 18.15 -14.42
CA ASN A 43 5.39 19.14 -15.30
C ASN A 43 5.95 19.08 -16.72
N ASN A 44 5.07 19.11 -17.71
CA ASN A 44 5.36 19.04 -19.15
C ASN A 44 6.14 17.78 -19.60
N ARG A 45 6.11 16.71 -18.82
CA ARG A 45 6.75 15.45 -19.20
C ARG A 45 5.81 14.60 -20.04
N THR A 46 6.34 14.00 -21.11
CA THR A 46 5.68 12.92 -21.84
C THR A 46 6.23 11.58 -21.38
N ILE A 47 5.33 10.67 -21.02
CA ILE A 47 5.63 9.29 -20.64
C ILE A 47 5.16 8.39 -21.78
N ASP A 48 6.10 7.67 -22.37
CA ASP A 48 5.84 6.63 -23.35
C ASP A 48 6.20 5.29 -22.74
N HIS A 49 5.21 4.42 -22.59
CA HIS A 49 5.38 3.09 -22.03
C HIS A 49 4.90 2.04 -23.02
N TRP A 50 5.65 0.94 -23.14
CA TRP A 50 5.43 -0.10 -24.14
C TRP A 50 4.09 -0.83 -23.97
N SER A 51 3.56 -0.92 -22.76
CA SER A 51 2.26 -1.54 -22.47
C SER A 51 1.05 -0.68 -22.88
N LEU A 52 1.26 0.58 -23.25
CA LEU A 52 0.19 1.55 -23.49
C LEU A 52 0.06 1.89 -24.99
N PRO A 53 -1.17 1.91 -25.54
CA PRO A 53 -1.43 2.33 -26.92
C PRO A 53 -1.45 3.86 -27.09
N PHE A 54 -1.14 4.61 -26.03
CA PHE A 54 -1.11 6.06 -25.98
C PHE A 54 0.10 6.53 -25.19
N ARG A 55 0.48 7.79 -25.42
CA ARG A 55 1.43 8.55 -24.61
C ARG A 55 0.66 9.33 -23.55
N ILE A 56 1.26 9.46 -22.37
CA ILE A 56 0.71 10.20 -21.24
C ILE A 56 1.48 11.52 -21.17
N VAL A 57 0.81 12.65 -21.33
CA VAL A 57 1.41 13.98 -21.18
C VAL A 57 0.97 14.56 -19.85
N VAL A 58 1.93 14.72 -18.94
CA VAL A 58 1.72 15.35 -17.64
C VAL A 58 1.75 16.86 -17.85
N ARG A 59 0.59 17.48 -18.06
CA ARG A 59 0.48 18.92 -18.29
C ARG A 59 0.83 19.70 -17.03
N ASN A 60 0.29 19.26 -15.89
CA ASN A 60 0.58 19.83 -14.58
C ASN A 60 0.67 18.71 -13.55
N PHE A 61 1.50 18.90 -12.54
CA PHE A 61 1.63 18.09 -11.35
C PHE A 61 1.96 18.98 -10.15
N TYR A 62 1.21 18.78 -9.08
CA TYR A 62 1.35 19.48 -7.82
C TYR A 62 1.41 18.47 -6.68
N GLN A 63 2.38 18.65 -5.78
CA GLN A 63 2.58 17.75 -4.64
C GLN A 63 1.49 17.91 -3.57
N ASN A 64 0.98 19.13 -3.38
CA ASN A 64 -0.14 19.39 -2.49
C ASN A 64 -1.06 20.44 -3.10
N THR A 65 -2.37 20.22 -2.98
CA THR A 65 -3.39 21.07 -3.58
C THR A 65 -4.60 21.26 -2.69
N ARG A 66 -5.25 22.41 -2.85
CA ARG A 66 -6.62 22.64 -2.43
C ARG A 66 -7.52 22.49 -3.65
N LEU A 67 -8.52 21.63 -3.52
CA LEU A 67 -9.51 21.36 -4.56
C LEU A 67 -10.83 22.06 -4.20
N GLN A 68 -11.40 22.78 -5.16
CA GLN A 68 -12.68 23.48 -4.98
C GLN A 68 -13.56 23.32 -6.22
N MET A 69 -14.87 23.19 -6.05
CA MET A 69 -15.79 23.24 -7.17
C MET A 69 -15.79 24.65 -7.77
N LEU A 70 -15.76 24.76 -9.11
CA LEU A 70 -15.76 26.05 -9.81
C LEU A 70 -17.00 26.91 -9.48
N SER A 71 -18.13 26.29 -9.14
CA SER A 71 -19.33 27.02 -8.70
C SER A 71 -19.17 27.72 -7.36
N GLN A 72 -18.19 27.32 -6.55
CA GLN A 72 -17.90 27.85 -5.22
C GLN A 72 -16.71 28.82 -5.22
N THR A 73 -15.96 28.91 -6.31
CA THR A 73 -14.85 29.85 -6.43
C THR A 73 -15.36 31.25 -6.75
N SER A 74 -15.02 32.23 -5.91
CA SER A 74 -15.32 33.66 -6.15
C SER A 74 -14.38 34.30 -7.17
N SER A 75 -13.27 33.62 -7.47
CA SER A 75 -12.23 33.99 -8.43
C SER A 75 -12.48 33.32 -9.78
N GLY A 76 -12.07 33.96 -10.89
CA GLY A 76 -12.18 33.44 -12.26
C GLY A 76 -11.26 32.24 -12.55
N ALA A 77 -11.17 31.31 -11.61
CA ALA A 77 -10.42 30.08 -11.70
C ALA A 77 -10.93 29.26 -12.90
N ARG A 78 -9.99 28.61 -13.58
CA ARG A 78 -10.27 27.74 -14.72
C ARG A 78 -9.83 26.33 -14.37
N PRO A 79 -10.54 25.30 -14.84
CA PRO A 79 -10.12 23.93 -14.64
C PRO A 79 -8.85 23.68 -15.45
N ILE A 80 -7.96 22.84 -14.91
CA ILE A 80 -6.74 22.38 -15.60
C ILE A 80 -6.98 21.10 -16.43
N ALA A 81 -8.22 20.60 -16.41
CA ALA A 81 -8.69 19.42 -17.10
C ALA A 81 -9.99 19.74 -17.85
N ASN A 82 -10.30 19.00 -18.91
CA ASN A 82 -11.52 19.16 -19.71
C ASN A 82 -12.38 17.89 -19.79
N GLN A 83 -11.94 16.81 -19.14
CA GLN A 83 -12.67 15.54 -19.06
C GLN A 83 -13.06 15.20 -17.62
N GLY A 84 -14.15 14.46 -17.49
CA GLY A 84 -14.65 13.93 -16.22
C GLY A 84 -14.98 15.00 -15.18
N PRO A 85 -15.09 14.62 -13.89
CA PRO A 85 -15.37 15.55 -12.80
C PRO A 85 -14.33 16.68 -12.68
N GLY A 86 -13.10 16.44 -13.14
CA GLY A 86 -12.01 17.41 -13.15
C GLY A 86 -12.30 18.69 -13.92
N ALA A 87 -13.19 18.64 -14.92
CA ALA A 87 -13.61 19.81 -15.69
C ALA A 87 -14.39 20.84 -14.84
N MET A 88 -14.90 20.44 -13.67
CA MET A 88 -15.65 21.29 -12.76
C MET A 88 -14.86 21.71 -11.51
N ILE A 89 -13.57 21.36 -11.43
CA ILE A 89 -12.74 21.54 -10.24
C ILE A 89 -11.61 22.52 -10.52
N ALA A 90 -11.51 23.56 -9.68
CA ALA A 90 -10.34 24.40 -9.56
C ALA A 90 -9.28 23.71 -8.71
N VAL A 91 -8.03 23.79 -9.16
CA VAL A 91 -6.86 23.23 -8.47
C VAL A 91 -5.95 24.38 -8.07
N GLU A 92 -5.80 24.59 -6.76
CA GLU A 92 -4.91 25.60 -6.20
C GLU A 92 -3.71 24.90 -5.54
N PRO A 93 -2.47 25.12 -6.03
CA PRO A 93 -1.29 24.59 -5.37
C PRO A 93 -1.09 25.26 -4.01
N ILE A 94 -0.84 24.45 -2.97
CA ILE A 94 -0.55 24.94 -1.62
C ILE A 94 0.77 24.35 -1.12
N PRO A 95 1.43 24.95 -0.12
CA PRO A 95 2.61 24.37 0.51
C PRO A 95 2.31 22.96 1.06
N ARG A 96 3.34 22.11 1.08
CA ARG A 96 3.23 20.79 1.69
C ARG A 96 2.92 20.91 3.18
N THR A 97 2.11 19.99 3.68
CA THR A 97 1.83 19.96 5.12
C THR A 97 3.00 19.34 5.89
N THR A 98 3.22 19.85 7.10
CA THR A 98 4.15 19.28 8.09
C THR A 98 3.42 18.81 9.34
N ALA A 99 2.10 18.97 9.40
CA ALA A 99 1.28 18.51 10.50
C ALA A 99 1.16 16.98 10.47
N GLN A 100 1.14 16.36 11.65
CA GLN A 100 1.15 14.89 11.76
C GLN A 100 -0.19 14.26 11.34
N ASP A 101 -1.28 15.01 11.44
CA ASP A 101 -2.66 14.60 11.16
C ASP A 101 -3.16 15.03 9.77
N GLU A 102 -2.35 15.77 9.02
CA GLU A 102 -2.66 16.16 7.65
C GLU A 102 -1.84 15.35 6.65
N ARG A 103 -2.37 15.22 5.43
CA ARG A 103 -1.68 14.60 4.30
C ARG A 103 -1.71 15.53 3.11
N ASP A 104 -0.63 15.52 2.33
CA ASP A 104 -0.64 16.15 1.03
C ASP A 104 -1.71 15.52 0.11
N VAL A 105 -2.36 16.38 -0.67
CA VAL A 105 -3.34 16.03 -1.72
C VAL A 105 -2.71 16.32 -3.08
N PRO A 106 -1.96 15.36 -3.66
CA PRO A 106 -1.35 15.55 -4.95
C PRO A 106 -2.41 15.54 -6.06
N ALA A 107 -2.17 16.35 -7.08
CA ALA A 107 -3.04 16.43 -8.24
C ALA A 107 -2.23 16.59 -9.53
N ALA A 108 -2.69 15.95 -10.61
CA ALA A 108 -2.09 16.08 -11.92
C ALA A 108 -3.15 16.30 -13.00
N ALA A 109 -2.80 17.07 -14.04
CA ALA A 109 -3.55 17.14 -15.28
C ALA A 109 -2.88 16.22 -16.30
N ILE A 110 -3.55 15.13 -16.64
CA ILE A 110 -3.03 14.09 -17.51
C ILE A 110 -3.76 14.12 -18.84
N GLU A 111 -3.02 14.45 -19.89
CA GLU A 111 -3.52 14.36 -21.26
C GLU A 111 -3.13 13.03 -21.90
N ILE A 112 -4.07 12.44 -22.64
CA ILE A 112 -3.87 11.17 -23.35
C ILE A 112 -3.74 11.42 -24.85
N LEU A 113 -2.59 11.03 -25.41
CA LEU A 113 -2.29 11.13 -26.83
C LEU A 113 -2.15 9.73 -27.45
N PRO A 114 -3.15 9.23 -28.20
CA PRO A 114 -3.05 7.97 -28.94
C PRO A 114 -1.82 7.95 -29.85
N LYS A 115 -1.19 6.78 -29.98
CA LYS A 115 -0.04 6.62 -30.88
C LYS A 115 -0.46 6.63 -32.35
N ASP A 116 -1.68 6.20 -32.65
CA ASP A 116 -2.14 5.95 -34.02
C ASP A 116 -2.84 7.14 -34.69
N SER A 117 -3.55 7.98 -33.92
CA SER A 117 -4.45 9.02 -34.47
C SER A 117 -3.95 10.46 -34.30
N GLY A 118 -2.83 10.69 -33.59
CA GLY A 118 -2.18 12.00 -33.41
C GLY A 118 -2.97 13.07 -32.63
N GLY A 119 -4.30 12.93 -32.52
CA GLY A 119 -5.18 13.87 -31.82
C GLY A 119 -5.36 13.53 -30.34
N SER A 120 -5.41 14.55 -29.49
CA SER A 120 -5.63 14.40 -28.05
C SER A 120 -7.04 13.86 -27.73
N LEU A 121 -7.12 12.91 -26.81
CA LEU A 121 -8.42 12.44 -26.27
C LEU A 121 -8.98 13.38 -25.19
N GLY A 122 -8.16 14.33 -24.72
CA GLY A 122 -8.50 15.24 -23.64
C GLY A 122 -7.55 15.12 -22.46
N THR A 123 -7.84 15.90 -21.42
CA THR A 123 -7.05 16.06 -20.21
C THR A 123 -7.92 15.76 -19.00
N TRP A 124 -7.50 14.79 -18.18
CA TRP A 124 -8.16 14.38 -16.96
C TRP A 124 -7.43 14.93 -15.74
N LEU A 125 -8.17 15.43 -14.76
CA LEU A 125 -7.64 15.69 -13.43
C LEU A 125 -7.52 14.36 -12.69
N VAL A 126 -6.36 14.03 -12.16
CA VAL A 126 -6.15 12.85 -11.32
C VAL A 126 -5.67 13.29 -9.95
N THR A 127 -6.36 12.81 -8.92
CA THR A 127 -6.05 13.01 -7.50
C THR A 127 -6.85 11.95 -6.74
N ASP A 128 -6.34 11.47 -5.61
CA ASP A 128 -7.03 10.44 -4.83
C ASP A 128 -8.30 10.98 -4.13
N ALA A 129 -8.42 12.31 -4.01
CA ALA A 129 -9.60 12.99 -3.50
C ALA A 129 -10.85 12.87 -4.39
N LEU A 130 -10.72 12.43 -5.66
CA LEU A 130 -11.88 12.21 -6.54
C LEU A 130 -12.69 10.97 -6.19
N GLY A 131 -12.15 10.05 -5.39
CA GLY A 131 -12.87 8.88 -4.86
C GLY A 131 -13.19 7.77 -5.87
N ALA A 132 -13.16 8.02 -7.18
CA ALA A 132 -13.40 7.01 -8.21
C ALA A 132 -12.48 7.17 -9.43
N PRO A 133 -12.05 6.07 -10.07
CA PRO A 133 -11.35 6.11 -11.36
C PRO A 133 -12.23 6.69 -12.47
N GLN A 134 -11.61 7.36 -13.43
CA GLN A 134 -12.29 7.93 -14.59
C GLN A 134 -12.07 7.05 -15.82
N GLY A 135 -13.11 6.86 -16.64
CA GLY A 135 -13.04 6.01 -17.83
C GLY A 135 -12.68 6.79 -19.11
N PHE A 136 -12.00 6.13 -20.05
CA PHE A 136 -11.84 6.58 -21.43
C PHE A 136 -11.57 5.38 -22.36
N SER A 137 -11.76 5.56 -23.66
CA SER A 137 -11.50 4.50 -24.66
C SER A 137 -10.34 4.89 -25.55
N CYS A 138 -9.41 3.97 -25.81
CA CYS A 138 -8.29 4.18 -26.72
C CYS A 138 -7.80 2.84 -27.29
N GLY A 139 -7.53 2.80 -28.61
CA GLY A 139 -7.01 1.59 -29.27
C GLY A 139 -7.96 0.39 -29.16
N GLY A 140 -9.28 0.62 -29.22
CA GLY A 140 -10.30 -0.44 -29.08
C GLY A 140 -10.45 -1.02 -27.67
N ARG A 141 -9.77 -0.45 -26.68
CA ARG A 141 -9.78 -0.90 -25.28
C ARG A 141 -10.45 0.14 -24.37
N THR A 142 -11.02 -0.33 -23.27
CA THR A 142 -11.60 0.50 -22.22
C THR A 142 -10.60 0.65 -21.08
N TRP A 143 -10.28 1.89 -20.76
CA TRP A 143 -9.28 2.23 -19.75
C TRP A 143 -9.90 2.99 -18.59
N LYS A 144 -9.35 2.80 -17.39
CA LYS A 144 -9.56 3.67 -16.24
C LYS A 144 -8.26 4.36 -15.86
N ILE A 145 -8.36 5.64 -15.50
CA ILE A 145 -7.27 6.46 -14.99
C ILE A 145 -7.57 6.87 -13.55
N ALA A 146 -6.59 6.70 -12.66
CA ALA A 146 -6.71 7.12 -11.25
C ALA A 146 -5.34 7.46 -10.66
N MET A 147 -5.31 8.47 -9.78
CA MET A 147 -4.23 8.62 -8.80
C MET A 147 -4.63 7.83 -7.55
N ARG A 148 -3.74 6.98 -7.05
CA ARG A 148 -4.00 6.14 -5.87
C ARG A 148 -2.74 5.90 -5.05
N THR A 149 -2.89 5.37 -3.84
CA THR A 149 -1.79 4.83 -3.04
C THR A 149 -1.04 3.75 -3.81
N ALA A 150 0.29 3.79 -3.73
CA ALA A 150 1.14 2.85 -4.43
C ALA A 150 0.82 1.43 -3.97
N ARG A 151 0.70 0.51 -4.93
CA ARG A 151 0.34 -0.90 -4.64
C ARG A 151 1.50 -1.82 -4.86
N TYR A 152 1.76 -2.67 -3.86
CA TYR A 152 2.73 -3.76 -3.95
C TYR A 152 2.00 -5.08 -4.12
N TYR A 153 1.88 -5.51 -5.38
CA TYR A 153 1.27 -6.77 -5.77
C TYR A 153 2.13 -7.97 -5.36
N LYS A 154 1.46 -9.08 -5.07
CA LYS A 154 2.01 -10.29 -4.46
C LYS A 154 1.60 -11.50 -5.30
N PRO A 155 2.44 -12.55 -5.37
CA PRO A 155 2.11 -13.80 -6.07
C PRO A 155 1.13 -14.70 -5.28
N TYR A 156 0.53 -14.16 -4.22
CA TYR A 156 -0.41 -14.84 -3.34
C TYR A 156 -1.52 -13.89 -2.93
N SER A 157 -2.65 -14.44 -2.51
CA SER A 157 -3.79 -13.68 -2.03
C SER A 157 -4.11 -13.98 -0.56
N VAL A 158 -4.72 -13.00 0.08
CA VAL A 158 -5.23 -13.08 1.45
C VAL A 158 -6.71 -12.77 1.42
N THR A 159 -7.52 -13.70 1.93
CA THR A 159 -8.97 -13.55 2.04
C THR A 159 -9.36 -13.41 3.50
N LEU A 160 -10.14 -12.39 3.87
CA LEU A 160 -10.67 -12.29 5.23
C LEU A 160 -11.90 -13.18 5.41
N GLN A 161 -11.78 -14.23 6.20
CA GLN A 161 -12.89 -15.13 6.51
C GLN A 161 -13.78 -14.56 7.63
N LYS A 162 -13.13 -14.08 8.69
CA LYS A 162 -13.81 -13.57 9.88
C LYS A 162 -12.92 -12.59 10.62
N PHE A 163 -13.51 -11.47 11.04
CA PHE A 163 -12.94 -10.59 12.04
C PHE A 163 -13.69 -10.78 13.37
N THR A 164 -12.96 -10.74 14.48
CA THR A 164 -13.52 -10.80 15.84
C THR A 164 -12.74 -9.86 16.74
N HIS A 165 -13.44 -9.12 17.60
CA HIS A 165 -12.83 -8.36 18.69
C HIS A 165 -13.57 -8.62 20.00
N GLU A 166 -12.83 -8.50 21.09
CA GLU A 166 -13.34 -8.45 22.45
C GLU A 166 -13.15 -7.03 22.97
N ARG A 167 -14.09 -6.52 23.77
CA ARG A 167 -13.97 -5.24 24.46
C ARG A 167 -13.68 -5.45 25.94
N TYR A 168 -13.05 -4.49 26.59
CA TYR A 168 -13.02 -4.47 28.05
C TYR A 168 -14.43 -4.24 28.58
N ALA A 169 -14.81 -4.99 29.62
CA ALA A 169 -16.13 -4.87 30.22
C ALA A 169 -16.41 -3.43 30.66
N GLY A 170 -17.55 -2.89 30.22
CA GLY A 170 -17.96 -1.51 30.54
C GLY A 170 -17.26 -0.42 29.71
N THR A 171 -16.52 -0.76 28.66
CA THR A 171 -15.88 0.23 27.77
C THR A 171 -16.04 -0.17 26.30
N ASP A 172 -15.82 0.78 25.38
CA ASP A 172 -15.66 0.50 23.96
C ASP A 172 -14.20 0.22 23.55
N ILE A 173 -13.29 0.10 24.53
CA ILE A 173 -11.88 -0.14 24.27
C ILE A 173 -11.69 -1.59 23.83
N PRO A 174 -11.09 -1.86 22.66
CA PRO A 174 -10.79 -3.21 22.21
C PRO A 174 -9.71 -3.83 23.10
N LYS A 175 -10.04 -4.98 23.69
CA LYS A 175 -9.15 -5.82 24.50
C LYS A 175 -8.33 -6.75 23.62
N ASN A 176 -8.98 -7.43 22.68
CA ASN A 176 -8.36 -8.35 21.73
C ASN A 176 -9.03 -8.17 20.39
N PHE A 177 -8.29 -8.34 19.32
CA PHE A 177 -8.86 -8.39 17.97
C PHE A 177 -8.05 -9.38 17.13
N ALA A 178 -8.77 -10.15 16.34
CA ALA A 178 -8.24 -11.27 15.57
C ALA A 178 -8.92 -11.34 14.20
N SER A 179 -8.11 -11.67 13.20
CA SER A 179 -8.53 -11.86 11.82
C SER A 179 -8.20 -13.29 11.42
N LYS A 180 -9.24 -14.10 11.17
CA LYS A 180 -9.08 -15.38 10.50
C LYS A 180 -9.00 -15.10 9.00
N VAL A 181 -7.85 -15.41 8.40
CA VAL A 181 -7.59 -15.20 6.98
C VAL A 181 -7.26 -16.52 6.30
N THR A 182 -7.64 -16.66 5.03
CA THR A 182 -7.15 -17.73 4.16
C THR A 182 -6.03 -17.18 3.30
N LEU A 183 -4.86 -17.80 3.38
CA LEU A 183 -3.71 -17.50 2.53
C LEU A 183 -3.68 -18.50 1.37
N ILE A 184 -3.67 -17.98 0.14
CA ILE A 184 -3.64 -18.80 -1.08
C ILE A 184 -2.43 -18.39 -1.91
N ASP A 185 -1.50 -19.31 -2.13
CA ASP A 185 -0.32 -19.15 -2.99
C ASP A 185 -0.28 -20.31 -4.00
N PRO A 186 -0.73 -20.06 -5.24
CA PRO A 186 -0.73 -21.07 -6.30
C PRO A 186 0.67 -21.56 -6.68
N GLU A 187 1.70 -20.70 -6.64
CA GLU A 187 3.08 -21.08 -7.01
C GLU A 187 3.65 -22.13 -6.05
N ARG A 188 3.26 -22.05 -4.77
CA ARG A 188 3.73 -22.95 -3.71
C ARG A 188 2.71 -24.02 -3.33
N ASN A 189 1.58 -24.11 -4.02
CA ASN A 189 0.44 -24.98 -3.67
C ASN A 189 0.02 -24.84 -2.20
N VAL A 190 0.01 -23.61 -1.68
CA VAL A 190 -0.42 -23.34 -0.30
C VAL A 190 -1.85 -22.82 -0.33
N SER A 191 -2.72 -23.47 0.42
CA SER A 191 -4.02 -22.92 0.80
C SER A 191 -4.25 -23.28 2.26
N ARG A 192 -4.24 -22.28 3.14
CA ARG A 192 -4.40 -22.51 4.59
C ARG A 192 -5.06 -21.34 5.29
N ASP A 193 -5.81 -21.68 6.32
CA ASP A 193 -6.33 -20.70 7.27
C ASP A 193 -5.26 -20.34 8.30
N VAL A 194 -5.15 -19.05 8.60
CA VAL A 194 -4.28 -18.51 9.64
C VAL A 194 -5.06 -17.52 10.49
N LEU A 195 -4.88 -17.62 11.80
CA LEU A 195 -5.40 -16.63 12.74
C LEU A 195 -4.32 -15.59 13.02
N ILE A 196 -4.57 -14.34 12.63
CA ILE A 196 -3.71 -13.19 12.96
C ILE A 196 -4.35 -12.51 14.16
N TYR A 197 -3.59 -12.35 15.25
CA TYR A 197 -4.07 -11.67 16.45
C TYR A 197 -2.91 -10.95 17.15
N MET A 198 -3.19 -10.27 18.26
CA MET A 198 -2.21 -9.46 18.98
C MET A 198 -0.95 -10.28 19.30
N ASN A 199 0.21 -9.73 18.91
CA ASN A 199 1.54 -10.34 19.04
C ASN A 199 1.75 -11.68 18.30
N HIS A 200 0.78 -12.13 17.52
CA HIS A 200 0.87 -13.33 16.68
C HIS A 200 0.59 -12.98 15.21
N PRO A 201 1.56 -12.36 14.53
CA PRO A 201 1.41 -11.97 13.14
C PRO A 201 1.55 -13.16 12.19
N LEU A 202 0.96 -13.06 11.00
CA LEU A 202 1.25 -13.98 9.90
C LEU A 202 2.59 -13.58 9.27
N ARG A 203 3.53 -14.51 9.22
CA ARG A 203 4.80 -14.36 8.48
C ARG A 203 4.77 -15.23 7.23
N TYR A 204 4.96 -14.63 6.07
CA TYR A 204 4.94 -15.36 4.80
C TYR A 204 5.76 -14.65 3.72
N ARG A 205 6.57 -15.41 2.97
CA ARG A 205 7.42 -14.91 1.86
C ARG A 205 8.21 -13.63 2.19
N GLY A 206 8.75 -13.54 3.40
CA GLY A 206 9.55 -12.40 3.86
C GLY A 206 8.73 -11.19 4.31
N GLU A 207 7.40 -11.27 4.32
CA GLU A 207 6.52 -10.23 4.82
C GLU A 207 5.87 -10.66 6.14
N THR A 208 5.53 -9.69 6.97
CA THR A 208 4.83 -9.89 8.24
C THR A 208 3.56 -9.05 8.26
N PHE A 209 2.42 -9.71 8.49
CA PHE A 209 1.10 -9.12 8.56
C PHE A 209 0.72 -8.97 10.03
N TYR A 210 0.74 -7.73 10.49
CA TYR A 210 0.32 -7.35 11.82
C TYR A 210 -1.13 -6.88 11.79
N GLN A 211 -1.83 -7.17 12.87
CA GLN A 211 -3.14 -6.58 13.11
C GLN A 211 -2.95 -5.12 13.55
N ALA A 212 -3.35 -4.16 12.72
CA ALA A 212 -3.12 -2.73 12.97
C ALA A 212 -4.38 -1.97 13.35
N GLY A 213 -5.55 -2.44 12.91
CA GLY A 213 -6.82 -1.82 13.26
C GLY A 213 -8.02 -2.54 12.66
N PHE A 214 -9.19 -1.95 12.84
CA PHE A 214 -10.46 -2.41 12.31
C PHE A 214 -11.40 -1.23 12.11
N GLN A 215 -12.45 -1.40 11.31
CA GLN A 215 -13.49 -0.37 11.16
C GLN A 215 -14.50 -0.43 12.32
N PRO A 216 -15.09 0.70 12.73
CA PRO A 216 -16.02 0.75 13.88
C PRO A 216 -17.23 -0.17 13.79
N ASP A 217 -17.59 -0.61 12.58
CA ASP A 217 -18.70 -1.53 12.30
C ASP A 217 -18.28 -3.01 12.25
N ASP A 218 -17.02 -3.31 12.60
CA ASP A 218 -16.40 -4.65 12.59
C ASP A 218 -16.44 -5.35 11.23
N ARG A 219 -16.69 -4.63 10.14
CA ARG A 219 -16.80 -5.22 8.79
C ARG A 219 -15.46 -5.40 8.12
N ALA A 220 -14.46 -4.61 8.51
CA ALA A 220 -13.15 -4.62 7.92
C ALA A 220 -12.03 -4.73 8.94
N THR A 221 -10.99 -5.47 8.57
CA THR A 221 -9.69 -5.44 9.24
C THR A 221 -8.69 -4.60 8.47
N ILE A 222 -7.79 -3.96 9.20
CA ILE A 222 -6.62 -3.28 8.67
C ILE A 222 -5.39 -4.06 9.10
N LEU A 223 -4.74 -4.71 8.13
CA LEU A 223 -3.47 -5.40 8.31
C LEU A 223 -2.32 -4.48 7.89
N GLN A 224 -1.36 -4.26 8.79
CA GLN A 224 -0.09 -3.63 8.44
C GLN A 224 0.85 -4.69 7.88
N VAL A 225 1.34 -4.46 6.66
CA VAL A 225 2.22 -5.39 5.95
C VAL A 225 3.62 -4.80 5.98
N VAL A 226 4.56 -5.54 6.57
CA VAL A 226 5.96 -5.11 6.72
C VAL A 226 6.86 -6.10 6.01
N HIS A 227 7.71 -5.62 5.11
CA HIS A 227 8.78 -6.43 4.55
C HIS A 227 9.86 -6.67 5.63
N ASN A 228 9.94 -7.90 6.13
CA ASN A 228 10.84 -8.30 7.22
C ASN A 228 11.40 -9.71 6.95
N PRO A 229 12.32 -9.85 5.98
CA PRO A 229 12.93 -11.14 5.63
C PRO A 229 13.83 -11.67 6.76
N SER A 230 14.42 -10.77 7.56
CA SER A 230 15.39 -11.09 8.61
C SER A 230 14.78 -11.18 10.00
N PHE A 231 13.49 -11.55 10.10
CA PHE A 231 12.81 -11.57 11.39
C PHE A 231 13.41 -12.55 12.42
N LEU A 232 14.19 -13.54 11.95
CA LEU A 232 14.92 -14.49 12.80
C LEU A 232 16.22 -13.91 13.35
N ALA A 233 16.73 -12.81 12.79
CA ALA A 233 18.04 -12.26 13.15
C ALA A 233 18.16 -11.93 14.66
N PRO A 234 17.16 -11.31 15.33
CA PRO A 234 17.22 -11.09 16.78
C PRO A 234 17.36 -12.40 17.57
N TYR A 235 16.66 -13.46 17.15
CA TYR A 235 16.71 -14.76 17.81
C TYR A 235 18.08 -15.43 17.65
N VAL A 236 18.65 -15.37 16.43
CA VAL A 236 20.00 -15.89 16.16
C VAL A 236 21.03 -15.13 17.00
N ALA A 237 20.91 -13.80 17.12
CA ALA A 237 21.80 -13.00 17.96
C ALA A 237 21.72 -13.41 19.44
N CYS A 238 20.50 -13.64 19.97
CA CYS A 238 20.33 -14.14 21.34
C CYS A 238 21.00 -15.50 21.56
N ILE A 239 20.90 -16.42 20.59
CA ILE A 239 21.56 -17.73 20.65
C ILE A 239 23.09 -17.58 20.66
N ILE A 240 23.64 -16.72 19.80
CA ILE A 240 25.08 -16.46 19.74
C ILE A 240 25.59 -15.91 21.08
N VAL A 241 24.88 -14.92 21.65
CA VAL A 241 25.23 -14.34 22.96
C VAL A 241 25.15 -15.39 24.06
N ALA A 242 24.07 -16.19 24.11
CA ALA A 242 23.91 -17.24 25.10
C ALA A 242 25.02 -18.30 24.99
N ALA A 243 25.38 -18.72 23.78
CA ALA A 243 26.48 -19.66 23.54
C ALA A 243 27.83 -19.09 23.99
N GLY A 244 28.11 -17.82 23.68
CA GLY A 244 29.33 -17.15 24.13
C GLY A 244 29.44 -17.09 25.65
N LEU A 245 28.35 -16.74 26.34
CA LEU A 245 28.31 -16.73 27.81
C LEU A 245 28.50 -18.14 28.39
N LEU A 246 27.86 -19.16 27.84
CA LEU A 246 28.03 -20.56 28.29
C LEU A 246 29.48 -21.02 28.16
N VAL A 247 30.15 -20.70 27.05
CA VAL A 247 31.57 -21.02 26.86
C VAL A 247 32.43 -20.28 27.88
N GLN A 248 32.23 -18.98 28.04
CA GLN A 248 33.01 -18.16 28.98
C GLN A 248 32.88 -18.67 30.42
N PHE A 249 31.65 -18.85 30.90
CA PHE A 249 31.42 -19.37 32.26
C PHE A 249 31.89 -20.82 32.41
N GLY A 250 31.76 -21.65 31.37
CA GLY A 250 32.28 -23.01 31.35
C GLY A 250 33.79 -23.09 31.54
N ILE A 251 34.56 -22.25 30.82
CA ILE A 251 36.02 -22.16 30.96
C ILE A 251 36.41 -21.76 32.39
N HIS A 252 35.74 -20.74 32.95
CA HIS A 252 36.00 -20.29 34.32
C HIS A 252 35.67 -21.37 35.36
N LEU A 253 34.54 -22.06 35.20
CA LEU A 253 34.10 -23.12 36.13
C LEU A 253 35.07 -24.31 36.12
N VAL A 254 35.46 -24.80 34.94
CA VAL A 254 36.42 -25.92 34.82
C VAL A 254 37.79 -25.50 35.36
N GLY A 255 38.24 -24.28 35.04
CA GLY A 255 39.49 -23.73 35.57
C GLY A 255 39.49 -23.67 37.11
N PHE A 256 38.40 -23.19 37.72
CA PHE A 256 38.24 -23.15 39.17
C PHE A 256 38.21 -24.56 39.80
N ALA A 257 37.45 -25.49 39.22
CA ALA A 257 37.33 -26.86 39.72
C ALA A 257 38.69 -27.60 39.68
N ARG A 258 39.49 -27.39 38.62
CA ARG A 258 40.86 -27.94 38.52
C ARG A 258 41.77 -27.38 39.60
N LYS A 259 41.82 -26.05 39.78
CA LYS A 259 42.64 -25.41 40.84
C LYS A 259 42.29 -25.94 42.23
N ARG A 260 40.99 -26.11 42.52
CA ARG A 260 40.51 -26.60 43.82
C ARG A 260 40.88 -28.06 44.08
N ARG A 261 40.84 -28.91 43.05
CA ARG A 261 41.33 -30.30 43.13
C ARG A 261 42.82 -30.38 43.43
N THR A 262 43.64 -29.56 42.77
CA THR A 262 45.09 -29.52 43.03
C THR A 262 45.42 -29.00 44.43
N ALA A 263 44.59 -28.12 45.00
CA ALA A 263 44.79 -27.62 46.37
C ALA A 263 44.34 -28.62 47.48
N MET A 264 43.59 -29.66 47.12
CA MET A 264 43.11 -30.70 48.05
C MET A 264 43.88 -32.02 47.95
N ALA A 265 44.76 -32.16 46.94
CA ALA A 265 45.65 -33.29 46.75
C ALA A 265 47.05 -32.95 47.26
#